data_AF-A0A1I4HQY8-F1
#
_entry.id   AF-A0A1I4HQY8-F1
#
_cell.length_a   1.000
_cell.length_b   1.000
_cell.length_c   1.000
_cell.angle_alpha   90.00
_cell.angle_beta   90.00
_cell.angle_gamma   90.00
#
_symmetry.space_group_name_H-M   'P 1'
#
loop_
_entity.id
_entity.type
_entity.pdbx_description
1 polymer ?
#
loop_
_entity_poly.entity_id
_entity_poly.type
_entity_poly.pdbx_seq_one_letter_code
_entity_poly.pdbx_strand_id
1 'polypeptide(L)'
;MIGDEAWQTAPLRSAEDRRKKIMHYAQEWVDAANNSVPEDYAAWLETVKRAFGTREAIEAASKEELTDGLMSLHAFTEQLRFVKGGLKNLPAEFWKANSDDVDRVKSTRTYLLHGPGDFIQRFPDVIYDRSIKLKRFAYFCALELYGTIKPDECPPMNGRMAKALRFLGFDVKGA
;
A
#
# COMPACT_ATOMS: atom_id res chain seq x y z
N MET A 1 20.29 -14.49 -13.99
CA MET A 1 19.35 -13.61 -13.26
C MET A 1 17.99 -13.79 -13.91
N ILE A 2 17.16 -14.72 -13.41
CA ILE A 2 15.90 -15.17 -14.05
C ILE A 2 14.67 -14.68 -13.25
N GLY A 3 14.86 -14.07 -12.09
CA GLY A 3 13.79 -13.86 -11.09
C GLY A 3 12.85 -12.68 -11.34
N ASP A 4 13.35 -11.52 -11.76
CA ASP A 4 12.56 -10.27 -11.73
C ASP A 4 11.49 -10.16 -12.85
N GLU A 5 11.61 -10.97 -13.91
CA GLU A 5 10.70 -10.98 -15.06
C GLU A 5 9.87 -12.26 -15.16
N ALA A 6 10.13 -13.28 -14.33
CA ALA A 6 9.44 -14.58 -14.39
C ALA A 6 7.92 -14.48 -14.21
N TRP A 7 7.44 -13.42 -13.57
CA TRP A 7 6.01 -13.15 -13.41
C TRP A 7 5.32 -12.78 -14.73
N GLN A 8 6.03 -12.18 -15.69
CA GLN A 8 5.46 -11.72 -16.96
C GLN A 8 5.03 -12.89 -17.84
N THR A 9 5.80 -13.96 -17.82
CA THR A 9 5.60 -15.17 -18.65
C THR A 9 4.93 -16.30 -17.89
N ALA A 10 4.61 -16.11 -16.61
CA ALA A 10 3.91 -17.12 -15.81
C ALA A 10 2.54 -17.46 -16.43
N PRO A 11 2.17 -18.75 -16.55
CA PRO A 11 0.87 -19.12 -17.10
C PRO A 11 -0.25 -18.67 -16.16
N LEU A 12 -1.40 -18.32 -16.73
CA LEU A 12 -2.64 -18.28 -15.97
C LEU A 12 -2.96 -19.69 -15.48
N ARG A 13 -3.45 -19.82 -14.25
CA ARG A 13 -3.71 -21.11 -13.61
C ARG A 13 -5.16 -21.20 -13.18
N SER A 14 -5.68 -22.44 -13.16
CA SER A 14 -6.97 -22.74 -12.55
C SER A 14 -6.95 -22.42 -11.05
N ALA A 15 -8.12 -22.26 -10.41
CA ALA A 15 -8.18 -22.04 -8.97
C ALA A 15 -7.52 -23.18 -8.17
N GLU A 16 -7.69 -24.42 -8.64
CA GLU A 16 -7.08 -25.61 -8.01
C GLU A 16 -5.56 -25.58 -8.12
N ASP A 17 -5.02 -25.31 -9.31
CA ASP A 17 -3.56 -25.26 -9.53
C ASP A 17 -2.92 -24.09 -8.80
N ARG A 18 -3.60 -22.93 -8.75
CA ARG A 18 -3.19 -21.81 -7.91
C ARG A 18 -3.09 -22.23 -6.45
N ARG A 19 -4.11 -22.91 -5.91
CA ARG A 19 -4.10 -23.39 -4.52
C ARG A 19 -2.92 -24.31 -4.26
N LYS A 20 -2.65 -25.29 -5.13
CA LYS A 20 -1.48 -26.18 -5.01
C LYS A 20 -0.17 -25.39 -4.99
N LYS A 21 -0.02 -24.41 -5.89
CA LYS A 21 1.18 -23.57 -5.98
C LYS A 21 1.37 -22.66 -4.74
N ILE A 22 0.28 -22.07 -4.24
CA ILE A 22 0.28 -21.26 -3.03
C ILE A 22 0.68 -22.10 -1.82
N MET A 23 0.09 -23.29 -1.65
CA MET A 23 0.42 -24.16 -0.52
C MET A 23 1.87 -24.62 -0.54
N HIS A 24 2.41 -24.90 -1.72
CA HIS A 24 3.83 -25.23 -1.87
C HIS A 24 4.75 -24.09 -1.40
N TYR A 25 4.51 -22.85 -1.85
CA TYR A 25 5.31 -21.70 -1.39
C TYR A 25 5.06 -21.32 0.07
N ALA A 26 3.85 -21.51 0.57
CA ALA A 26 3.55 -21.30 1.98
C ALA A 26 4.39 -22.24 2.86
N GLN A 27 4.52 -23.51 2.45
CA GLN A 27 5.37 -24.47 3.16
C GLN A 27 6.85 -24.07 3.08
N GLU A 28 7.37 -23.73 1.89
CA GLU A 28 8.75 -23.24 1.73
C GLU A 28 9.03 -22.01 2.60
N TRP A 29 8.06 -21.12 2.73
CA TRP A 29 8.17 -19.90 3.54
C TRP A 29 8.16 -20.19 5.05
N VAL A 30 7.34 -21.15 5.51
CA VAL A 30 7.32 -21.61 6.90
C VAL A 30 8.64 -22.28 7.29
N ASP A 31 9.22 -23.06 6.37
CA ASP A 31 10.46 -23.80 6.61
C ASP A 31 11.73 -22.92 6.44
N ALA A 32 11.57 -21.69 5.92
CA ALA A 32 12.68 -20.78 5.70
C ALA A 32 13.24 -20.24 7.02
N ALA A 33 14.55 -20.45 7.25
CA ALA A 33 15.26 -19.90 8.41
C ALA A 33 15.21 -18.37 8.50
N ASN A 34 15.04 -17.69 7.36
CA ASN A 34 14.76 -16.26 7.29
C ASN A 34 13.61 -16.02 6.30
N ASN A 35 12.44 -15.74 6.85
CA ASN A 35 11.20 -15.53 6.10
C ASN A 35 11.05 -14.09 5.56
N SER A 36 12.03 -13.21 5.86
CA SER A 36 12.09 -11.79 5.47
C SER A 36 10.89 -10.94 5.90
N VAL A 37 10.04 -11.44 6.80
CA VAL A 37 8.97 -10.63 7.40
C VAL A 37 9.55 -9.88 8.59
N PRO A 38 9.41 -8.53 8.64
CA PRO A 38 9.86 -7.75 9.77
C PRO A 38 9.19 -8.20 11.08
N GLU A 39 9.95 -8.28 12.17
CA GLU A 39 9.41 -8.64 13.49
C GLU A 39 8.32 -7.67 13.97
N ASP A 40 8.40 -6.40 13.53
CA ASP A 40 7.50 -5.31 13.88
C ASP A 40 6.35 -5.12 12.90
N TYR A 41 6.17 -6.03 11.93
CA TYR A 41 5.11 -5.93 10.92
C TYR A 41 3.71 -5.77 11.54
N ALA A 42 3.41 -6.50 12.62
CA ALA A 42 2.13 -6.37 13.32
C ALA A 42 1.93 -4.97 13.94
N ALA A 43 3.00 -4.39 14.51
CA ALA A 43 2.96 -3.04 15.08
C ALA A 43 2.74 -1.97 14.00
N TRP A 44 3.27 -2.18 12.79
CA TRP A 44 3.04 -1.29 11.65
C TRP A 44 1.56 -1.28 11.25
N LEU A 45 0.92 -2.45 11.16
CA LEU A 45 -0.51 -2.55 10.85
C LEU A 45 -1.37 -1.80 11.88
N GLU A 46 -1.06 -1.95 13.17
CA GLU A 46 -1.77 -1.21 14.22
C GLU A 46 -1.52 0.30 14.14
N THR A 47 -0.32 0.73 13.74
CA THR A 47 -0.02 2.15 13.51
C THR A 47 -0.86 2.72 12.37
N VAL A 48 -1.00 2.00 11.25
CA VAL A 48 -1.85 2.40 10.12
C VAL A 48 -3.32 2.46 10.55
N LYS A 49 -3.82 1.44 11.26
CA LYS A 49 -5.21 1.41 11.75
C LYS A 49 -5.51 2.52 12.74
N ARG A 50 -4.57 2.82 13.66
CA ARG A 50 -4.74 3.92 14.62
C ARG A 50 -4.88 5.27 13.94
N ALA A 51 -4.12 5.52 12.86
CA ALA A 51 -4.17 6.79 12.14
C ALA A 51 -5.33 6.89 11.14
N PHE A 52 -5.70 5.77 10.48
CA PHE A 52 -6.57 5.78 9.30
C PHE A 52 -7.82 4.90 9.40
N GLY A 53 -7.98 4.15 10.49
CA GLY A 53 -9.00 3.13 10.64
C GLY A 53 -10.43 3.67 10.65
N THR A 54 -10.65 4.88 11.12
CA THR A 54 -11.96 5.55 11.10
C THR A 54 -11.84 7.01 10.66
N ARG A 55 -12.97 7.63 10.32
CA ARG A 55 -13.04 9.06 10.00
C ARG A 55 -12.57 9.91 11.18
N GLU A 56 -13.04 9.58 12.37
CA GLU A 56 -12.75 10.29 13.62
C GLU A 56 -11.27 10.20 13.97
N ALA A 57 -10.65 9.03 13.75
CA ALA A 57 -9.22 8.84 13.95
C ALA A 57 -8.38 9.77 13.04
N ILE A 58 -8.75 9.87 11.76
CA ILE A 58 -8.06 10.76 10.81
C ILE A 58 -8.26 12.23 11.20
N GLU A 59 -9.47 12.61 11.58
CA GLU A 59 -9.81 13.97 12.00
C GLU A 59 -9.06 14.38 13.27
N ALA A 60 -8.91 13.47 14.23
CA ALA A 60 -8.18 13.70 15.48
C ALA A 60 -6.66 13.63 15.33
N ALA A 61 -6.13 12.91 14.33
CA ALA A 61 -4.70 12.66 14.19
C ALA A 61 -3.88 13.93 14.05
N SER A 62 -2.75 13.98 14.76
CA SER A 62 -1.69 14.96 14.57
C SER A 62 -0.95 14.76 13.24
N LYS A 63 -0.14 15.75 12.85
CA LYS A 63 0.73 15.64 11.68
C LYS A 63 1.72 14.48 11.82
N GLU A 64 2.21 14.27 13.04
CA GLU A 64 3.14 13.22 13.42
C GLU A 64 2.46 11.84 13.31
N GLU A 65 1.25 11.67 13.84
CA GLU A 65 0.51 10.40 13.73
C GLU A 65 0.15 10.05 12.28
N LEU A 66 -0.23 11.04 11.48
CA LEU A 66 -0.43 10.85 10.03
C LEU A 66 0.87 10.43 9.33
N THR A 67 2.00 11.00 9.76
CA THR A 67 3.32 10.67 9.23
C THR A 67 3.68 9.24 9.57
N ASP A 68 3.56 8.83 10.83
CA ASP A 68 3.89 7.48 11.30
C ASP A 68 3.04 6.44 10.59
N GLY A 69 1.74 6.72 10.41
CA GLY A 69 0.85 5.88 9.63
C GLY A 69 1.30 5.72 8.17
N LEU A 70 1.65 6.82 7.49
CA LEU A 70 2.15 6.76 6.11
C LEU A 70 3.49 6.05 6.01
N MET A 71 4.41 6.28 6.95
CA MET A 71 5.73 5.65 6.99
C MET A 71 5.66 4.15 7.30
N SER A 72 4.55 3.67 7.86
CA SER A 72 4.27 2.25 8.05
C SER A 72 3.83 1.54 6.76
N LEU A 73 3.59 2.27 5.66
CA LEU A 73 3.26 1.71 4.34
C LEU A 73 4.53 1.46 3.52
N HIS A 74 4.67 0.27 2.95
CA HIS A 74 5.85 -0.09 2.15
C HIS A 74 5.94 0.75 0.87
N ALA A 75 4.83 0.91 0.13
CA ALA A 75 4.78 1.69 -1.10
C ALA A 75 5.10 3.18 -0.86
N PHE A 76 4.83 3.69 0.34
CA PHE A 76 5.23 5.05 0.71
C PHE A 76 6.74 5.11 0.94
N THR A 77 7.30 4.21 1.74
CA THR A 77 8.75 4.18 2.03
C THR A 77 9.60 3.87 0.80
N GLU A 78 9.10 3.11 -0.19
CA GLU A 78 9.79 2.88 -1.47
C GLU A 78 10.09 4.19 -2.24
N GLN A 79 9.41 5.29 -1.92
CA GLN A 79 9.72 6.60 -2.51
C GLN A 79 11.01 7.22 -1.98
N LEU A 80 11.64 6.65 -0.95
CA LEU A 80 12.94 7.08 -0.43
C LEU A 80 14.00 7.17 -1.54
N ARG A 81 13.90 6.33 -2.58
CA ARG A 81 14.82 6.33 -3.73
C ARG A 81 14.78 7.61 -4.56
N PHE A 82 13.72 8.41 -4.42
CA PHE A 82 13.53 9.69 -5.10
C PHE A 82 13.67 10.89 -4.16
N VAL A 83 14.20 10.68 -2.96
CA VAL A 83 14.40 11.72 -1.95
C VAL A 83 15.87 11.76 -1.56
N LYS A 84 16.51 12.93 -1.72
CA LYS A 84 17.87 13.15 -1.25
C LYS A 84 17.91 12.97 0.27
N GLY A 85 18.80 12.10 0.75
CA GLY A 85 18.86 11.72 2.18
C GLY A 85 17.92 10.59 2.57
N GLY A 86 17.21 9.99 1.60
CA GLY A 86 16.46 8.75 1.77
C GLY A 86 15.33 8.85 2.79
N LEU A 87 15.14 7.77 3.55
CA LEU A 87 14.01 7.58 4.47
C LEU A 87 13.87 8.71 5.49
N LYS A 88 14.99 9.21 6.03
CA LYS A 88 15.02 10.29 7.03
C LYS A 88 14.36 11.57 6.54
N ASN A 89 14.50 11.88 5.25
CA ASN A 89 14.00 13.13 4.67
C ASN A 89 12.63 12.97 4.01
N LEU A 90 12.16 11.74 3.81
CA LEU A 90 10.91 11.46 3.10
C LEU A 90 9.68 12.14 3.74
N PRO A 91 9.48 12.12 5.07
CA PRO A 91 8.38 12.85 5.71
C PRO A 91 8.40 14.35 5.40
N ALA A 92 9.54 15.01 5.61
CA ALA A 92 9.68 16.44 5.39
C ALA A 92 9.43 16.80 3.92
N GLU A 93 9.93 15.99 2.99
CA GLU A 93 9.69 16.16 1.56
C GLU A 93 8.23 15.93 1.15
N PHE A 94 7.53 14.99 1.78
CA PHE A 94 6.09 14.79 1.58
C PHE A 94 5.29 16.02 2.03
N TRP A 95 5.52 16.48 3.26
CA TRP A 95 4.79 17.62 3.79
C TRP A 95 5.06 18.90 3.02
N LYS A 96 6.33 19.20 2.74
CA LYS A 96 6.72 20.35 1.91
C LYS A 96 6.10 20.30 0.51
N ALA A 97 6.07 19.12 -0.12
CA ALA A 97 5.47 18.95 -1.44
C ALA A 97 3.96 19.22 -1.46
N ASN A 98 3.31 19.06 -0.30
CA ASN A 98 1.89 19.28 -0.05
C ASN A 98 1.62 20.54 0.80
N SER A 99 2.54 21.51 0.79
CA SER A 99 2.39 22.81 1.46
C SER A 99 2.16 22.75 2.97
N ASP A 100 2.59 21.66 3.62
CA ASP A 100 2.36 21.40 5.05
C ASP A 100 0.88 21.41 5.46
N ASP A 101 -0.02 21.19 4.50
CA ASP A 101 -1.48 21.27 4.66
C ASP A 101 -2.05 19.97 5.26
N VAL A 102 -2.16 19.97 6.59
CA VAL A 102 -2.68 18.82 7.36
C VAL A 102 -4.15 18.55 7.03
N ASP A 103 -4.98 19.58 6.87
CA ASP A 103 -6.42 19.42 6.63
C ASP A 103 -6.69 18.82 5.25
N ARG A 104 -5.90 19.22 4.24
CA ARG A 104 -5.95 18.60 2.92
C ARG A 104 -5.54 17.13 2.96
N VAL A 105 -4.51 16.78 3.74
CA VAL A 105 -4.11 15.38 3.91
C VAL A 105 -5.22 14.58 4.58
N LYS A 106 -5.80 15.09 5.68
CA LYS A 106 -6.92 14.46 6.38
C LYS A 106 -8.12 14.26 5.45
N SER A 107 -8.61 15.33 4.83
CA SER A 107 -9.77 15.27 3.94
C SER A 107 -9.57 14.30 2.77
N THR A 108 -8.40 14.28 2.13
CA THR A 108 -8.09 13.34 1.04
C THR A 108 -8.08 11.89 1.51
N ARG A 109 -7.53 11.62 2.70
CA ARG A 109 -7.48 10.27 3.29
C ARG A 109 -8.86 9.80 3.73
N THR A 110 -9.61 10.67 4.39
CA THR A 110 -11.00 10.43 4.77
C THR A 110 -11.86 10.16 3.54
N TYR A 111 -11.69 10.92 2.46
CA TYR A 111 -12.37 10.68 1.20
C TYR A 111 -12.01 9.30 0.64
N LEU A 112 -10.73 8.99 0.46
CA LEU A 112 -10.29 7.69 -0.08
C LEU A 112 -10.90 6.50 0.69
N LEU A 113 -10.79 6.53 2.02
CA LEU A 113 -11.07 5.40 2.89
C LEU A 113 -12.54 5.31 3.33
N HIS A 114 -13.15 6.45 3.63
CA HIS A 114 -14.45 6.54 4.31
C HIS A 114 -15.41 7.51 3.59
N GLY A 115 -15.09 7.90 2.36
CA GLY A 115 -15.96 8.71 1.51
C GLY A 115 -17.16 7.89 1.00
N PRO A 116 -18.19 8.58 0.48
CA PRO A 116 -19.36 7.91 -0.09
C PRO A 116 -19.02 7.15 -1.39
N GLY A 117 -19.89 6.22 -1.79
CA GLY A 117 -19.78 5.48 -3.05
C GLY A 117 -18.83 4.29 -3.00
N ASP A 118 -18.43 3.79 -4.17
CA ASP A 118 -17.48 2.69 -4.29
C ASP A 118 -16.03 3.23 -4.27
N PHE A 119 -15.12 2.49 -3.64
CA PHE A 119 -13.70 2.77 -3.70
C PHE A 119 -13.17 2.92 -5.12
N ILE A 120 -13.67 2.12 -6.08
CA ILE A 120 -13.26 2.20 -7.49
C ILE A 120 -13.57 3.57 -8.10
N GLN A 121 -14.55 4.31 -7.56
CA GLN A 121 -14.87 5.67 -8.00
C GLN A 121 -13.94 6.71 -7.34
N ARG A 122 -13.66 6.56 -6.04
CA ARG A 122 -12.83 7.52 -5.28
C ARG A 122 -11.35 7.41 -5.58
N PHE A 123 -10.88 6.20 -5.89
CA PHE A 123 -9.49 5.90 -6.18
C PHE A 123 -8.93 6.75 -7.33
N PRO A 124 -9.52 6.80 -8.54
CA PRO A 124 -9.00 7.64 -9.62
C PRO A 124 -8.97 9.12 -9.27
N ASP A 125 -9.93 9.62 -8.50
CA ASP A 125 -9.95 11.02 -8.07
C ASP A 125 -8.69 11.34 -7.26
N VAL A 126 -8.34 10.50 -6.27
CA VAL A 126 -7.16 10.70 -5.41
C VAL A 126 -5.84 10.59 -6.18
N ILE A 127 -5.83 9.85 -7.30
CA ILE A 127 -4.62 9.63 -8.10
C ILE A 127 -4.46 10.66 -9.23
N TYR A 128 -5.55 11.14 -9.82
CA TYR A 128 -5.53 11.92 -11.05
C TYR A 128 -6.12 13.32 -10.93
N ASP A 129 -7.12 13.55 -10.08
CA ASP A 129 -7.69 14.89 -9.90
C ASP A 129 -6.70 15.78 -9.13
N ARG A 130 -6.23 16.83 -9.79
CA ARG A 130 -5.26 17.78 -9.24
C ARG A 130 -5.77 18.50 -7.98
N SER A 131 -7.09 18.63 -7.80
CA SER A 131 -7.68 19.31 -6.66
C SER A 131 -7.42 18.53 -5.36
N ILE A 132 -7.59 17.21 -5.37
CA ILE A 132 -7.43 16.36 -4.19
C ILE A 132 -6.13 15.55 -4.17
N LYS A 133 -5.45 15.40 -5.31
CA LYS A 133 -4.22 14.62 -5.40
C LYS A 133 -3.12 15.18 -4.50
N LEU A 134 -2.55 14.28 -3.70
CA LEU A 134 -1.37 14.55 -2.88
C LEU A 134 -0.09 14.13 -3.60
N LYS A 135 0.93 14.98 -3.55
CA LYS A 135 2.26 14.65 -4.07
C LYS A 135 2.89 13.57 -3.20
N ARG A 136 3.73 12.73 -3.84
CA ARG A 136 4.39 11.59 -3.17
C ARG A 136 3.40 10.63 -2.51
N PHE A 137 2.19 10.54 -3.04
CA PHE A 137 1.21 9.51 -2.71
C PHE A 137 0.61 9.01 -4.02
N ALA A 138 1.12 7.89 -4.49
CA ALA A 138 0.81 7.35 -5.81
C ALA A 138 -0.12 6.13 -5.72
N TYR A 139 -0.40 5.55 -6.87
CA TYR A 139 -1.29 4.40 -7.09
C TYR A 139 -1.13 3.30 -6.02
N PHE A 140 0.09 2.78 -5.83
CA PHE A 140 0.33 1.70 -4.87
C PHE A 140 0.25 2.15 -3.40
N CYS A 141 0.54 3.42 -3.07
CA CYS A 141 0.31 3.92 -1.71
C CYS A 141 -1.19 3.94 -1.38
N ALA A 142 -2.02 4.35 -2.34
CA ALA A 142 -3.48 4.37 -2.18
C ALA A 142 -4.05 2.95 -2.04
N LEU A 143 -3.61 2.01 -2.89
CA LEU A 143 -4.04 0.62 -2.81
C LEU A 143 -3.59 -0.08 -1.53
N GLU A 144 -2.32 0.08 -1.13
CA GLU A 144 -1.79 -0.52 0.09
C GLU A 144 -2.49 0.04 1.32
N LEU A 145 -2.68 1.37 1.40
CA LEU A 145 -3.40 1.97 2.52
C LEU A 145 -4.85 1.48 2.56
N TYR A 146 -5.56 1.51 1.42
CA TYR A 146 -6.95 1.10 1.37
C TYR A 146 -7.11 -0.36 1.80
N GLY A 147 -6.34 -1.26 1.19
CA GLY A 147 -6.45 -2.68 1.49
C GLY A 147 -5.93 -3.07 2.87
N THR A 148 -5.05 -2.26 3.48
CA THR A 148 -4.67 -2.45 4.89
C THR A 148 -5.83 -2.14 5.84
N ILE A 149 -6.64 -1.11 5.53
CA ILE A 149 -7.80 -0.72 6.35
C ILE A 149 -9.05 -1.54 6.03
N LYS A 150 -9.24 -1.94 4.77
CA LYS A 150 -10.42 -2.67 4.27
C LYS A 150 -10.02 -3.93 3.49
N PRO A 151 -9.34 -4.89 4.13
CA PRO A 151 -8.81 -6.08 3.46
C PRO A 151 -9.90 -6.96 2.82
N ASP A 152 -11.12 -6.92 3.36
CA ASP A 152 -12.26 -7.68 2.83
C ASP A 152 -12.80 -7.12 1.50
N GLU A 153 -12.54 -5.84 1.22
CA GLU A 153 -12.98 -5.20 -0.03
C GLU A 153 -11.87 -5.21 -1.09
N CYS A 154 -10.63 -4.97 -0.68
CA CYS A 154 -9.46 -5.01 -1.53
C CYS A 154 -8.27 -5.52 -0.71
N PRO A 155 -7.51 -6.52 -1.16
CA PRO A 155 -6.30 -6.89 -0.44
C PRO A 155 -5.32 -5.70 -0.42
N PRO A 156 -4.47 -5.56 0.62
CA PRO A 156 -3.35 -4.63 0.56
C PRO A 156 -2.54 -4.94 -0.69
N MET A 157 -2.29 -3.95 -1.55
CA MET A 157 -1.65 -4.17 -2.84
C MET A 157 -0.55 -3.15 -3.07
N ASN A 158 0.69 -3.63 -3.21
CA ASN A 158 1.81 -2.85 -3.74
C ASN A 158 2.32 -3.47 -5.05
N GLY A 159 3.30 -2.80 -5.69
CA GLY A 159 3.83 -3.22 -6.99
C GLY A 159 4.44 -4.63 -6.99
N ARG A 160 4.96 -5.11 -5.85
CA ARG A 160 5.49 -6.47 -5.72
C ARG A 160 4.37 -7.50 -5.59
N MET A 161 3.29 -7.16 -4.87
CA MET A 161 2.13 -8.04 -4.71
C MET A 161 1.41 -8.27 -6.03
N ALA A 162 1.25 -7.23 -6.87
CA ALA A 162 0.69 -7.39 -8.21
C ALA A 162 1.48 -8.40 -9.06
N LYS A 163 2.82 -8.29 -9.04
CA LYS A 163 3.71 -9.24 -9.72
C LYS A 163 3.62 -10.65 -9.14
N ALA A 164 3.57 -10.78 -7.81
CA ALA A 164 3.42 -12.06 -7.14
C ALA A 164 2.11 -12.77 -7.49
N LEU A 165 0.98 -12.04 -7.49
CA LEU A 165 -0.31 -12.58 -7.92
C LEU A 165 -0.28 -13.02 -9.38
N ARG A 166 0.33 -12.22 -10.27
CA ARG A 166 0.49 -12.61 -11.67
C ARG A 166 1.36 -13.85 -11.83
N PHE A 167 2.46 -13.95 -11.07
CA PHE A 167 3.33 -15.13 -11.00
C PHE A 167 2.61 -16.38 -10.52
N LEU A 168 1.72 -16.25 -9.54
CA LEU A 168 0.87 -17.34 -9.04
C LEU A 168 -0.17 -17.79 -10.07
N GLY A 169 -0.43 -16.99 -11.11
CA GLY A 169 -1.32 -17.34 -12.22
C GLY A 169 -2.73 -16.76 -12.11
N PHE A 170 -2.88 -15.65 -11.37
CA PHE A 170 -4.06 -14.81 -11.43
C PHE A 170 -4.06 -13.93 -12.70
N ASP A 171 -5.24 -13.63 -13.24
CA ASP A 171 -5.42 -12.65 -14.31
C ASP A 171 -5.47 -11.24 -13.70
N VAL A 172 -4.28 -10.72 -13.35
CA VAL A 172 -4.12 -9.38 -12.78
C VAL A 172 -4.12 -8.36 -13.91
N LYS A 173 -5.12 -7.49 -13.93
CA LYS A 173 -5.16 -6.35 -14.87
C LYS A 173 -4.37 -5.19 -14.28
N GLY A 174 -3.30 -4.75 -14.97
CA GLY A 174 -2.47 -3.62 -14.56
C GLY A 174 -1.15 -3.96 -13.85
N ALA A 175 -0.64 -5.19 -14.02
CA ALA A 175 0.73 -5.57 -13.62
C ALA A 175 1.77 -5.13 -14.66
#